data_AF-A0A2N8MED5-F1
#
_entry.id   AF-A0A2N8MED5-F1
#
_cell.length_a   1.000
_cell.length_b   1.000
_cell.length_c   1.000
_cell.angle_alpha   90.00
_cell.angle_beta   90.00
_cell.angle_gamma   90.00
#
_symmetry.space_group_name_H-M   'P 1'
#
loop_
_entity.id
_entity.type
_entity.pdbx_description
1 polymer ?
#
loop_
_entity_poly.entity_id
_entity_poly.type
_entity_poly.pdbx_seq_one_letter_code
_entity_poly.pdbx_strand_id
1 'polypeptide(L)'
;MPKVISANRLADGIVVYAGRDGSWPERLSQAKIFASKAEAEAGLLVAQNDAKRNLVVEPVVVEVTQDASGLRAVTLREAIRALGPTIDFLPRPHAFAPDANWAPAKAAKQTTHAVLRIPRSADARENDPREHELLSTTDFPQEIAR
;
A
#
# COMPACT_ATOMS: atom_id res chain seq x y z
N MET A 1 -26.92 3.19 -5.06
CA MET A 1 -26.06 4.39 -5.11
C MET A 1 -24.89 4.12 -6.04
N PRO A 2 -24.57 5.06 -6.95
CA PRO A 2 -23.47 4.90 -7.89
C PRO A 2 -22.14 4.78 -7.15
N LYS A 3 -21.22 4.05 -7.76
CA LYS A 3 -19.92 3.71 -7.17
C LYS A 3 -18.81 4.03 -8.16
N VAL A 4 -17.64 4.33 -7.64
CA VAL A 4 -16.40 4.46 -8.39
C VAL A 4 -15.32 3.65 -7.68
N ILE A 5 -14.19 3.41 -8.35
CA ILE A 5 -13.01 2.82 -7.71
C ILE A 5 -11.97 3.92 -7.57
N SER A 6 -11.46 4.08 -6.36
CA SER A 6 -10.41 5.02 -5.97
C SER A 6 -9.16 4.22 -5.61
N ALA A 7 -7.98 4.75 -5.89
CA ALA A 7 -6.69 4.18 -5.51
C ALA A 7 -5.65 5.30 -5.36
N ASN A 8 -4.46 4.97 -4.83
CA ASN A 8 -3.30 5.85 -4.92
C ASN A 8 -2.39 5.38 -6.07
N ARG A 9 -1.97 6.29 -6.94
CA ARG A 9 -0.99 5.95 -7.98
C ARG A 9 0.39 5.75 -7.34
N LEU A 10 1.07 4.66 -7.70
CA LEU A 10 2.32 4.31 -7.03
C LEU A 10 3.47 5.28 -7.33
N ALA A 11 3.48 5.88 -8.53
CA ALA A 11 4.58 6.73 -8.99
C ALA A 11 4.74 8.04 -8.21
N ASP A 12 3.63 8.65 -7.79
CA ASP A 12 3.58 10.00 -7.20
C ASP A 12 2.67 10.09 -5.96
N GLY A 13 1.94 9.02 -5.63
CA GLY A 13 1.13 8.94 -4.42
C GLY A 13 -0.21 9.68 -4.50
N ILE A 14 -0.56 10.29 -5.62
CA ILE A 14 -1.83 11.02 -5.73
C ILE A 14 -3.03 10.08 -5.80
N VAL A 15 -4.20 10.62 -5.46
CA VAL A 15 -5.47 9.91 -5.56
C VAL A 15 -5.90 9.88 -7.03
N VAL A 16 -6.22 8.68 -7.51
CA VAL A 16 -6.68 8.42 -8.88
C VAL A 16 -7.93 7.55 -8.87
N TYR A 17 -8.67 7.59 -9.96
CA TYR A 17 -9.92 6.86 -10.13
C TYR A 17 -9.84 5.93 -11.33
N ALA A 18 -10.55 4.80 -11.30
CA ALA A 18 -10.57 3.89 -12.45
C ALA A 18 -11.33 4.52 -13.63
N GLY A 19 -10.66 4.69 -14.77
CA GLY A 19 -11.21 5.21 -16.02
C GLY A 19 -11.98 4.16 -16.82
N ARG A 20 -12.67 4.60 -17.89
CA ARG A 20 -13.46 3.70 -18.77
C ARG A 20 -12.58 2.88 -19.72
N ASP A 21 -11.39 3.38 -20.00
CA ASP A 21 -10.35 2.86 -20.90
C ASP A 21 -9.22 2.11 -20.15
N GLY A 22 -9.35 1.92 -18.84
CA GLY A 22 -8.29 1.37 -17.99
C GLY A 22 -7.20 2.38 -17.62
N SER A 23 -7.40 3.66 -17.92
CA SER A 23 -6.56 4.74 -17.40
C SER A 23 -6.88 5.03 -15.92
N TRP A 24 -5.99 5.79 -15.28
CA TRP A 24 -6.12 6.23 -13.89
C TRP A 24 -6.16 7.76 -13.80
N PRO A 25 -7.27 8.42 -14.22
CA PRO A 25 -7.43 9.87 -14.12
C PRO A 25 -7.46 10.36 -12.68
N GLU A 26 -6.99 11.59 -12.50
CA GLU A 26 -6.92 12.28 -11.20
C GLU A 26 -8.25 12.93 -10.82
N ARG A 27 -9.09 13.22 -11.82
CA ARG A 27 -10.37 13.90 -11.62
C ARG A 27 -11.49 12.89 -11.45
N LEU A 28 -12.23 13.02 -10.34
CA LEU A 28 -13.41 12.20 -10.06
C LEU A 28 -14.47 12.24 -11.17
N SER A 29 -14.59 13.36 -11.89
CA SER A 29 -15.52 13.50 -13.01
C SER A 29 -15.21 12.63 -14.22
N GLN A 30 -13.98 12.11 -14.33
CA GLN A 30 -13.55 11.21 -15.41
C GLN A 30 -13.62 9.73 -15.00
N ALA A 31 -14.00 9.45 -13.75
CA ALA A 31 -14.11 8.10 -13.24
C ALA A 31 -15.21 7.31 -13.96
N LYS A 32 -14.97 6.01 -14.14
CA LYS A 32 -16.02 5.06 -14.53
C LYS A 32 -17.00 4.91 -13.38
N ILE A 33 -18.27 5.19 -13.66
CA ILE A 33 -19.37 5.00 -12.71
C ILE A 33 -19.90 3.58 -12.86
N PHE A 34 -20.01 2.87 -11.74
CA PHE A 34 -20.63 1.57 -11.62
C PHE A 34 -22.02 1.74 -10.98
N ALA A 35 -23.05 1.26 -11.66
CA ALA A 35 -24.44 1.43 -11.21
C ALA A 35 -24.83 0.38 -10.16
N SER A 36 -24.31 -0.84 -10.31
CA SER A 36 -24.58 -1.95 -9.39
C SER A 36 -23.36 -2.31 -8.52
N LYS A 37 -23.63 -2.96 -7.39
CA LYS A 37 -22.57 -3.50 -6.52
C LYS A 37 -21.73 -4.56 -7.24
N ALA A 38 -22.37 -5.46 -7.99
CA ALA A 38 -21.68 -6.53 -8.71
C ALA A 38 -20.71 -6.00 -9.78
N GLU A 39 -21.10 -4.96 -10.52
CA GLU A 39 -20.21 -4.32 -11.49
C GLU A 39 -19.02 -3.64 -10.82
N ALA A 40 -19.23 -3.01 -9.66
CA ALA A 40 -18.16 -2.37 -8.89
C ALA A 40 -17.15 -3.41 -8.35
N GLU A 41 -17.62 -4.57 -7.88
CA GLU A 41 -16.77 -5.67 -7.44
C GLU A 41 -15.96 -6.28 -8.60
N ALA A 42 -16.59 -6.44 -9.77
CA ALA A 42 -15.88 -6.87 -10.98
C ALA A 42 -14.82 -5.84 -11.42
N GLY A 43 -15.14 -4.55 -11.37
CA GLY A 43 -14.18 -3.48 -11.62
C GLY A 43 -13.03 -3.48 -10.61
N LEU A 44 -13.32 -3.76 -9.34
CA LEU A 44 -12.32 -3.84 -8.29
C LEU A 44 -11.32 -4.96 -8.56
N LEU A 45 -11.78 -6.12 -9.05
CA LEU A 45 -10.89 -7.22 -9.41
C LEU A 45 -9.93 -6.84 -10.55
N VAL A 46 -10.40 -6.06 -11.52
CA VAL A 46 -9.53 -5.50 -12.58
C VAL A 46 -8.49 -4.56 -11.97
N ALA A 47 -8.92 -3.64 -11.10
CA ALA A 47 -8.01 -2.72 -10.42
C ALA A 47 -6.97 -3.43 -9.54
N GLN A 48 -7.32 -4.57 -8.93
CA GLN A 48 -6.38 -5.39 -8.18
C GLN A 48 -5.28 -5.98 -9.06
N ASN A 49 -5.54 -6.24 -10.34
CA ASN A 49 -4.48 -6.64 -11.27
C ASN A 49 -3.53 -5.48 -11.57
N ASP A 50 -4.03 -4.25 -11.66
CA ASP A 50 -3.18 -3.06 -11.80
C ASP A 50 -2.35 -2.79 -10.54
N ALA A 51 -2.87 -3.14 -9.36
CA ALA A 51 -2.10 -3.13 -8.12
C ALA A 51 -0.94 -4.15 -8.16
N LYS A 52 -1.20 -5.38 -8.63
CA LYS A 52 -0.14 -6.40 -8.85
C LYS A 52 0.91 -5.97 -9.88
N ARG A 53 0.53 -5.08 -10.81
CA ARG A 53 1.43 -4.49 -11.82
C ARG A 53 2.16 -3.25 -11.31
N ASN A 54 2.03 -2.91 -10.02
CA ASN A 54 2.66 -1.75 -9.40
C ASN A 54 2.24 -0.40 -10.04
N LEU A 55 1.02 -0.31 -10.57
CA LEU A 55 0.48 0.96 -11.10
C LEU A 55 -0.21 1.77 -9.99
N VAL A 56 -0.95 1.07 -9.14
CA VAL A 56 -1.75 1.67 -8.07
C VAL A 56 -1.64 0.88 -6.77
N VAL A 57 -2.02 1.50 -5.68
CA VAL A 57 -2.01 0.96 -4.32
C VAL A 57 -3.42 1.01 -3.76
N GLU A 58 -3.81 -0.08 -3.12
CA GLU A 58 -5.07 -0.23 -2.37
C GLU A 58 -6.31 0.27 -3.13
N PRO A 59 -6.66 -0.33 -4.28
CA PRO A 59 -7.92 -0.02 -4.94
C PRO A 59 -9.11 -0.31 -4.03
N VAL A 60 -10.03 0.65 -3.92
CA VAL A 60 -11.21 0.57 -3.05
C VAL A 60 -12.45 1.09 -3.76
N VAL A 61 -13.60 0.48 -3.47
CA VAL A 61 -14.89 0.93 -3.97
C VAL A 61 -15.38 2.09 -3.10
N VAL A 62 -15.70 3.21 -3.74
CA VAL A 62 -16.18 4.43 -3.11
C VAL A 62 -17.58 4.73 -3.60
N GLU A 63 -18.49 5.01 -2.67
CA GLU A 63 -19.84 5.46 -3.00
C GLU A 63 -19.84 6.94 -3.35
N VAL A 64 -20.52 7.28 -4.43
CA VAL A 64 -20.64 8.65 -4.93
C VAL A 64 -22.10 9.04 -5.07
N THR A 65 -22.34 10.34 -4.99
CA THR A 65 -23.60 10.99 -5.35
C THR A 65 -23.36 11.88 -6.55
N GLN A 66 -24.41 12.03 -7.36
CA GLN A 66 -24.42 12.96 -8.48
C GLN A 66 -25.33 14.13 -8.07
N ASP A 67 -24.76 15.32 -7.96
CA ASP A 67 -25.49 16.55 -7.72
C ASP A 67 -25.44 17.46 -8.97
N ALA A 68 -26.12 18.61 -8.92
CA ALA A 68 -26.13 19.58 -10.02
C ALA A 68 -24.73 20.18 -10.31
N SER A 69 -23.79 20.07 -9.37
CA SER A 69 -22.41 20.55 -9.48
C SER A 69 -21.39 19.49 -9.90
N GLY A 70 -21.79 18.21 -9.96
CA GLY A 70 -20.96 17.10 -10.42
C GLY A 70 -21.02 15.85 -9.54
N LEU A 71 -20.00 15.00 -9.68
CA LEU A 71 -19.81 13.81 -8.84
C LEU A 71 -19.15 14.21 -7.52
N ARG A 72 -19.70 13.74 -6.40
CA ARG A 72 -19.12 13.91 -5.07
C ARG A 72 -19.05 12.58 -4.33
N ALA A 73 -18.00 12.40 -3.54
CA ALA A 73 -17.89 11.25 -2.65
C ALA A 73 -18.84 11.40 -1.45
N VAL A 74 -19.42 10.30 -1.01
CA VAL A 74 -20.40 10.28 0.10
C VAL A 74 -19.70 10.42 1.46
N THR A 75 -18.55 9.77 1.62
CA THR A 75 -17.84 9.75 2.90
C THR A 75 -16.87 10.93 3.01
N LEU A 76 -16.72 11.48 4.22
CA LEU A 76 -15.82 12.60 4.48
C LEU A 76 -14.37 12.29 4.09
N ARG A 77 -13.89 11.08 4.39
CA ARG A 77 -12.54 10.63 4.02
C ARG A 77 -12.30 10.76 2.52
N GLU A 78 -13.21 10.23 1.72
CA GLU A 78 -13.06 10.23 0.27
C GLU A 78 -13.31 11.62 -0.33
N ALA A 79 -14.13 12.46 0.31
CA ALA A 79 -14.26 13.87 -0.05
C ALA A 79 -12.94 14.65 0.16
N ILE A 80 -12.26 14.44 1.29
CA ILE A 80 -10.94 15.02 1.55
C ILE A 80 -9.91 14.50 0.54
N ARG A 81 -9.92 13.20 0.25
CA ARG A 81 -9.03 12.60 -0.76
C ARG A 81 -9.27 13.16 -2.17
N ALA A 82 -10.51 13.44 -2.53
CA ALA A 82 -10.87 14.05 -3.81
C ALA A 82 -10.45 15.52 -3.93
N LEU A 83 -10.42 16.26 -2.81
CA LEU A 83 -9.88 17.62 -2.76
C LEU A 83 -8.35 17.63 -2.91
N GLY A 84 -7.71 16.56 -2.45
CA GLY A 84 -6.26 16.43 -2.45
C GLY A 84 -5.61 17.09 -1.23
N PRO A 85 -4.28 17.10 -1.18
CA PRO A 85 -3.53 17.62 -0.05
C PRO A 85 -3.67 19.15 0.04
N THR A 86 -3.85 19.66 1.26
CA THR A 86 -3.93 21.11 1.52
C THR A 86 -2.58 21.82 1.43
N ILE A 87 -1.48 21.05 1.33
CA ILE A 87 -0.11 21.55 1.20
C ILE A 87 0.52 21.01 -0.09
N ASP A 88 1.42 21.80 -0.66
CA ASP A 88 2.30 21.35 -1.74
C ASP A 88 3.27 20.30 -1.19
N PHE A 89 2.92 19.02 -1.34
CA PHE A 89 3.71 17.90 -0.80
C PHE A 89 4.84 17.43 -1.75
N LEU A 90 4.76 17.79 -3.04
CA LEU A 90 5.85 17.62 -3.99
C LEU A 90 6.56 18.96 -4.15
N PRO A 91 7.90 18.99 -4.14
CA PRO A 91 8.63 20.16 -4.61
C PRO A 91 8.17 20.45 -6.03
N ARG A 92 7.83 21.71 -6.34
CA ARG A 92 7.50 22.11 -7.73
C ARG A 92 8.57 21.51 -8.65
N PRO A 93 8.27 21.10 -9.90
CA PRO A 93 9.21 20.39 -10.77
C PRO A 93 10.58 21.07 -11.01
N HIS A 94 10.79 22.29 -10.51
CA HIS A 94 12.05 23.05 -10.50
C HIS A 94 12.85 22.93 -9.19
N ALA A 95 12.29 22.40 -8.10
CA ALA A 95 12.91 22.31 -6.78
C ALA A 95 13.73 21.02 -6.59
N PHE A 96 13.61 20.06 -7.52
CA PHE A 96 14.55 18.97 -7.73
C PHE A 96 15.26 19.09 -9.09
N ALA A 97 15.40 20.31 -9.64
CA ALA A 97 16.55 20.50 -10.50
C ALA A 97 17.75 20.35 -9.57
N PRO A 98 18.59 19.30 -9.68
CA PRO A 98 19.91 19.42 -9.13
C PRO A 98 20.47 20.65 -9.84
N ASP A 99 20.63 21.75 -9.11
CA ASP A 99 21.69 22.66 -9.39
C ASP A 99 22.89 21.77 -9.70
N ALA A 100 23.32 21.77 -10.96
CA ALA A 100 24.27 20.83 -11.53
C ALA A 100 25.69 21.09 -11.00
N ASN A 101 25.79 21.44 -9.73
CA ASN A 101 27.00 21.74 -8.99
C ASN A 101 26.87 21.48 -7.47
N TRP A 102 25.94 20.63 -7.03
CA TRP A 102 26.01 20.05 -5.69
C TRP A 102 27.23 19.10 -5.61
N ALA A 103 28.34 19.59 -5.07
CA ALA A 103 29.47 18.77 -4.64
C ALA A 103 29.25 18.35 -3.17
N PRO A 104 29.26 17.05 -2.83
CA PRO A 104 29.13 16.63 -1.44
C PRO A 104 30.36 17.10 -0.65
N ALA A 105 30.16 18.04 0.27
CA ALA A 105 31.27 18.70 0.99
C ALA A 105 32.14 17.73 1.80
N LYS A 106 31.69 16.49 2.10
CA LYS A 106 32.53 15.39 2.60
C LYS A 106 31.93 14.04 2.21
N ALA A 107 32.47 13.40 1.18
CA ALA A 107 32.22 11.99 0.90
C ALA A 107 32.89 11.14 1.98
N ALA A 108 32.12 10.69 2.98
CA ALA A 108 32.61 9.74 3.96
C ALA A 108 32.96 8.43 3.25
N LYS A 109 34.23 8.04 3.28
CA LYS A 109 34.70 6.76 2.73
C LYS A 109 34.10 5.64 3.59
N GLN A 110 33.09 4.94 3.08
CA GLN A 110 32.61 3.72 3.71
C GLN A 110 33.69 2.66 3.57
N THR A 111 34.46 2.44 4.64
CA THR A 111 35.36 1.30 4.74
C THR A 111 34.51 0.08 5.11
N THR A 112 34.22 -0.75 4.12
CA THR A 112 33.63 -2.07 4.35
C THR A 112 34.64 -2.94 5.09
N HIS A 113 34.47 -3.11 6.41
CA HIS A 113 35.15 -4.20 7.11
C HIS A 113 34.49 -5.52 6.70
N ALA A 114 35.28 -6.41 6.09
CA ALA A 114 34.83 -7.74 5.72
C ALA A 114 34.42 -8.52 6.98
N VAL A 115 33.11 -8.73 7.15
CA VAL A 115 32.58 -9.66 8.16
C VAL A 115 32.96 -11.07 7.70
N LEU A 116 33.80 -11.75 8.47
CA LEU A 116 34.19 -13.14 8.25
C LEU A 116 32.92 -14.00 8.14
N ARG A 117 32.73 -14.58 6.95
CA ARG A 117 31.66 -15.54 6.67
C ARG A 117 31.96 -16.84 7.42
N ILE A 118 31.33 -17.05 8.57
CA ILE A 118 31.38 -18.33 9.26
C ILE A 118 30.71 -19.36 8.32
N PRO A 119 31.41 -20.43 7.88
CA PRO A 119 30.76 -21.48 7.12
C PRO A 119 29.82 -22.25 8.05
N ARG A 120 28.57 -22.45 7.60
CA ARG A 120 27.61 -23.32 8.28
C ARG A 120 28.13 -24.75 8.19
N SER A 121 28.74 -25.26 9.26
CA SER A 121 29.14 -26.67 9.35
C SER A 121 27.88 -27.55 9.39
N ALA A 122 27.89 -28.63 8.61
CA ALA A 122 26.74 -29.51 8.40
C ALA A 122 26.51 -30.51 9.54
N ASP A 123 27.35 -30.49 10.59
CA ASP A 123 27.47 -31.59 11.54
C ASP A 123 26.89 -31.30 12.95
N ALA A 124 26.14 -30.22 13.12
CA ALA A 124 25.55 -29.84 14.42
C ALA A 124 24.11 -30.37 14.63
N ARG A 125 23.79 -31.58 14.14
CA ARG A 125 22.48 -32.22 14.32
C ARG A 125 22.48 -33.46 15.22
N GLU A 126 23.58 -33.75 15.90
CA GLU A 126 23.64 -34.93 16.75
C GLU A 126 24.27 -34.56 18.10
N ASN A 127 23.48 -34.64 19.17
CA ASN A 127 23.78 -34.37 20.59
C ASN A 127 23.82 -32.92 21.09
N ASP A 128 22.66 -32.26 21.17
CA ASP A 128 22.41 -31.26 22.25
C ASP A 128 21.65 -31.95 23.41
N PRO A 129 22.25 -32.10 24.61
CA PRO A 129 21.59 -32.72 25.75
C PRO A 129 20.48 -31.85 26.40
N ARG A 130 20.15 -30.67 25.83
CA ARG A 130 19.14 -29.74 26.36
C ARG A 130 17.72 -29.92 25.80
N GLU A 131 17.49 -30.92 24.94
CA GLU A 131 16.18 -31.16 24.30
C GLU A 131 15.28 -32.16 25.08
N HIS A 132 15.73 -32.70 26.22
CA HIS A 132 14.99 -33.74 26.97
C HIS A 132 14.10 -33.21 28.12
N GLU A 133 13.78 -31.92 28.16
CA GLU A 133 12.99 -31.34 29.27
C GLU A 133 11.88 -30.39 28.82
N LEU A 134 11.15 -30.73 27.75
CA LEU A 134 9.90 -30.03 27.36
C LEU A 134 8.76 -30.97 26.93
N LEU A 135 8.80 -32.24 27.36
CA LEU A 135 7.70 -33.19 27.22
C LEU A 135 7.33 -33.81 28.57
N SER A 136 6.88 -32.98 29.51
CA SER A 136 6.07 -33.43 30.65
C SER A 136 5.47 -32.22 31.36
N THR A 137 4.26 -31.84 30.97
CA THR A 137 3.19 -31.39 31.88
C THR A 137 1.93 -31.20 31.03
N THR A 138 1.23 -32.31 30.83
CA THR A 138 -0.22 -32.30 30.79
C THR A 138 -0.66 -32.02 32.22
N ASP A 139 -1.12 -30.81 32.51
CA ASP A 139 -1.93 -30.58 33.71
C ASP A 139 -2.99 -29.53 33.39
N PHE A 140 -4.13 -30.03 32.90
CA PHE A 140 -5.39 -29.28 32.86
C PHE A 140 -6.04 -29.44 34.24
N PRO A 141 -6.30 -28.37 34.99
CA PRO A 141 -7.15 -28.49 36.17
C PRO A 141 -8.61 -28.67 35.73
N GLN A 142 -9.08 -29.92 35.73
CA GLN A 142 -10.50 -30.24 35.83
C GLN A 142 -10.96 -30.23 37.29
N GLU A 143 -12.19 -29.73 37.46
CA GLU A 143 -13.14 -29.92 38.56
C GLU A 143 -12.86 -29.28 39.92
N ILE A 144 -13.76 -28.35 40.29
CA ILE A 144 -14.50 -28.49 41.53
C ILE A 144 -16.00 -28.41 41.19
N ALA A 145 -16.67 -29.54 41.27
CA ALA A 145 -18.13 -29.63 41.35
C ALA A 145 -18.58 -29.39 42.80
N ARG A 146 -19.55 -28.50 43.00
CA ARG A 146 -20.70 -28.73 43.89
C ARG A 146 -21.81 -27.73 43.64
#